data_AF-H1HPM7-F1
#
_entry.id   AF-H1HPM7-F1
#
_cell.length_a   1.000
_cell.length_b   1.000
_cell.length_c   1.000
_cell.angle_alpha   90.00
_cell.angle_beta   90.00
_cell.angle_gamma   90.00
#
_symmetry.space_group_name_H-M   'P 1'
#
loop_
_entity.id
_entity.type
_entity.pdbx_description
1 polymer ?
#
loop_
_entity_poly.entity_id
_entity_poly.type
_entity_poly.pdbx_seq_one_letter_code
_entity_poly.pdbx_strand_id
1 'polypeptide(L)'
;MALAINIEDLLNKQKIESNRIEFKKGWNPASIYHSVCAFANDFDDLGGGYILVGVDSDDDTGMAIRPVEGVPIEKIDGILQEMVGYNNKLSPYYMPRTSVEDVDEKQVLVIWCPAGINRPYSVPENVTSRTSKEYFYIRSGTSSIIAKGEVLDELRELVSRVPFDERGNSDIQLEDISLVLLRDYLVKVGSRLRPSGNNASVKNSRSDGTIHGTQGESLASQRGSHDVL
;
A
#
# COMPACT_ATOMS: atom_id res chain seq x y z
N MET A 1 -4.31 -1.65 -2.31
CA MET A 1 -3.89 -2.80 -1.46
C MET A 1 -3.71 -2.24 -0.05
N ALA A 2 -4.15 -2.91 1.00
CA ALA A 2 -4.03 -2.33 2.34
C ALA A 2 -2.56 -2.25 2.79
N LEU A 3 -2.18 -1.12 3.40
CA LEU A 3 -0.86 -0.92 3.97
C LEU A 3 -0.67 -1.82 5.20
N ALA A 4 0.43 -2.59 5.22
CA ALA A 4 0.72 -3.51 6.32
C ALA A 4 1.06 -2.77 7.63
N ILE A 5 1.70 -1.60 7.50
CA ILE A 5 2.08 -0.72 8.61
C ILE A 5 1.08 0.43 8.69
N ASN A 6 0.81 0.92 9.91
CA ASN A 6 -0.07 2.07 10.08
C ASN A 6 0.61 3.34 9.55
N ILE A 7 -0.08 4.13 8.74
CA ILE A 7 0.45 5.39 8.21
C ILE A 7 0.84 6.38 9.31
N GLU A 8 0.16 6.37 10.45
CA GLU A 8 0.52 7.24 11.57
C GLU A 8 1.88 6.87 12.17
N ASP A 9 2.29 5.59 12.13
CA ASP A 9 3.64 5.19 12.54
C ASP A 9 4.69 5.77 11.56
N LEU A 10 4.38 5.81 10.26
CA LEU A 10 5.26 6.39 9.23
C LEU A 10 5.39 7.92 9.40
N LEU A 11 4.27 8.61 9.59
CA LEU A 11 4.25 10.07 9.74
C LEU A 11 5.02 10.52 10.99
N ASN A 12 4.93 9.74 12.07
CA ASN A 12 5.63 10.03 13.33
C ASN A 12 7.05 9.45 13.38
N LYS A 13 7.53 8.81 12.31
CA LYS A 13 8.83 8.10 12.25
C LYS A 13 9.03 7.13 13.43
N GLN A 14 7.97 6.41 13.77
CA GLN A 14 7.97 5.41 14.81
C GLN A 14 8.02 4.01 14.18
N LYS A 15 8.67 3.07 14.88
CA LYS A 15 8.77 1.64 14.51
C LYS A 15 9.56 1.32 13.23
N ILE A 16 9.84 2.31 12.38
CA ILE A 16 10.70 2.19 11.20
C ILE A 16 11.81 3.23 11.30
N GLU A 17 13.01 2.85 10.85
CA GLU A 17 14.15 3.75 10.76
C GLU A 17 13.86 4.96 9.84
N SER A 18 14.22 6.16 10.30
CA SER A 18 13.92 7.42 9.60
C SER A 18 14.49 7.50 8.18
N ASN A 19 15.60 6.82 7.88
CA ASN A 19 16.21 6.80 6.54
C ASN A 19 15.41 5.96 5.53
N ARG A 20 14.51 5.09 6.01
CA ARG A 20 13.57 4.30 5.19
C ARG A 20 12.25 5.03 4.91
N ILE A 21 12.11 6.27 5.37
CA ILE A 21 10.92 7.09 5.17
C ILE A 21 11.33 8.35 4.39
N GLU A 22 10.66 8.60 3.29
CA GLU A 22 10.84 9.79 2.45
C GLU A 22 9.51 10.54 2.37
N PHE A 23 9.53 11.83 2.72
CA PHE A 23 8.37 12.71 2.55
C PHE A 23 8.52 13.51 1.25
N LYS A 24 7.46 13.58 0.45
CA LYS A 24 7.40 14.39 -0.76
C LYS A 24 6.14 15.24 -0.71
N LYS A 25 6.32 16.57 -0.66
CA LYS A 25 5.23 17.54 -0.60
C LYS A 25 4.17 17.34 -1.70
N GLY A 26 4.58 16.90 -2.89
CA GLY A 26 3.66 16.61 -3.99
C GLY A 26 4.23 15.65 -5.03
N TRP A 27 3.47 15.42 -6.10
CA TRP A 27 3.85 14.51 -7.18
C TRP A 27 4.91 15.13 -8.10
N ASN A 28 6.14 14.62 -8.00
CA ASN A 28 7.23 14.89 -8.95
C ASN A 28 7.83 13.54 -9.39
N PRO A 29 7.48 13.05 -10.60
CA PRO A 29 7.94 11.75 -11.07
C PRO A 29 9.46 11.56 -11.00
N ALA A 30 10.26 12.56 -11.38
CA ALA A 30 11.71 12.42 -11.39
C ALA A 30 12.26 12.20 -9.98
N SER A 31 11.93 13.09 -9.03
CA SER A 31 12.41 12.99 -7.64
C SER A 31 11.90 11.75 -6.91
N ILE A 32 10.65 11.36 -7.19
CA ILE A 32 10.05 10.15 -6.61
C ILE A 32 10.78 8.91 -7.14
N TYR A 33 11.01 8.80 -8.45
CA TYR A 33 11.68 7.63 -9.02
C TYR A 33 13.16 7.52 -8.68
N HIS A 34 13.85 8.64 -8.37
CA HIS A 34 15.17 8.57 -7.74
C HIS A 34 15.11 7.86 -6.39
N SER A 35 14.07 8.15 -5.60
CA SER A 35 13.88 7.54 -4.28
C SER A 35 13.40 6.09 -4.38
N VAL A 36 12.54 5.76 -5.35
CA VAL A 36 12.14 4.39 -5.66
C VAL A 36 13.37 3.55 -6.03
N CYS A 37 14.23 4.06 -6.91
CA CYS A 37 15.49 3.40 -7.30
C CYS A 37 16.43 3.22 -6.11
N ALA A 38 16.58 4.26 -5.26
CA ALA A 38 17.38 4.19 -4.04
C ALA A 38 16.89 3.12 -3.05
N PHE A 39 15.58 3.05 -2.80
CA PHE A 39 15.01 2.05 -1.91
C PHE A 39 15.03 0.63 -2.51
N ALA A 40 14.88 0.49 -3.83
CA ALA A 40 15.01 -0.80 -4.50
C ALA A 40 16.45 -1.33 -4.43
N ASN A 41 17.44 -0.43 -4.48
CA ASN A 41 18.85 -0.77 -4.35
C ASN A 41 19.26 -1.13 -2.92
N ASP A 42 18.55 -0.62 -1.92
CA ASP A 42 18.68 -1.00 -0.50
C ASP A 42 20.15 -1.21 -0.08
N PHE A 43 20.98 -0.20 -0.32
CA PHE A 43 22.44 -0.31 -0.22
C PHE A 43 22.91 -0.70 1.19
N ASP A 44 22.18 -0.26 2.22
CA ASP A 44 22.44 -0.57 3.63
C ASP A 44 21.71 -1.84 4.13
N ASP A 45 21.09 -2.62 3.24
CA ASP A 45 20.32 -3.85 3.54
C ASP A 45 19.26 -3.66 4.66
N LEU A 46 18.45 -2.60 4.56
CA LEU A 46 17.42 -2.26 5.55
C LEU A 46 16.03 -2.81 5.18
N GLY A 47 15.90 -3.46 4.04
CA GLY A 47 14.64 -3.98 3.52
C GLY A 47 13.82 -2.93 2.76
N GLY A 48 14.46 -1.93 2.16
CA GLY A 48 13.81 -0.88 1.37
C GLY A 48 13.11 0.20 2.20
N GLY A 49 12.07 0.84 1.68
CA GLY A 49 11.44 1.99 2.33
C GLY A 49 10.08 2.44 1.81
N TYR A 50 9.63 3.58 2.32
CA TYR A 50 8.32 4.18 2.09
C TYR A 50 8.48 5.62 1.62
N ILE A 51 7.75 6.00 0.57
CA ILE A 51 7.61 7.38 0.12
C ILE A 51 6.18 7.82 0.38
N LEU A 52 5.98 8.90 1.14
CA LEU A 52 4.66 9.48 1.38
C LEU A 52 4.53 10.75 0.55
N VAL A 53 3.69 10.69 -0.48
CA VAL A 53 3.42 11.80 -1.40
C VAL A 53 2.21 12.59 -0.90
N GLY A 54 2.35 13.91 -0.83
CA GLY A 54 1.39 14.80 -0.18
C GLY A 54 1.77 15.13 1.27
N VAL A 55 3.00 14.82 1.68
CA VAL A 55 3.50 15.09 3.04
C VAL A 55 4.75 15.93 2.94
N ASP A 56 4.76 17.06 3.65
CA ASP A 56 5.93 17.92 3.75
C ASP A 56 6.75 17.57 5.00
N SER A 57 8.04 17.92 4.99
CA SER A 57 8.95 17.67 6.11
C SER A 57 9.48 18.97 6.69
N ASP A 58 9.54 19.05 8.01
CA ASP A 58 10.24 20.12 8.71
C ASP A 58 11.76 19.93 8.53
N ASP A 59 12.46 20.94 8.00
CA ASP A 59 13.87 20.81 7.62
C ASP A 59 14.80 20.62 8.84
N ASP A 60 14.41 21.13 10.01
CA ASP A 60 15.23 21.06 11.24
C ASP A 60 15.10 19.72 11.95
N THR A 61 13.87 19.17 12.01
CA THR A 61 13.55 17.94 12.75
C THR A 61 13.39 16.72 11.84
N GLY A 62 13.15 16.93 10.55
CA GLY A 62 12.80 15.91 9.58
C GLY A 62 11.42 15.29 9.80
N MET A 63 10.58 15.81 10.70
CA MET A 63 9.25 15.27 11.00
C MET A 63 8.22 15.72 9.97
N ALA A 64 7.13 14.96 9.82
CA ALA A 64 6.03 15.35 8.95
C ALA A 64 5.35 16.63 9.47
N ILE A 65 5.18 17.62 8.59
CA ILE A 65 4.38 18.81 8.90
C ILE A 65 2.90 18.44 8.82
N ARG A 66 2.14 18.76 9.86
CA ARG A 66 0.69 18.55 9.95
C ARG A 66 -0.02 19.93 10.01
N PRO A 67 -1.22 20.08 9.39
CA PRO A 67 -1.91 19.09 8.57
C PRO A 67 -1.14 18.78 7.28
N VAL A 68 -1.25 17.54 6.80
CA VAL A 68 -0.58 17.13 5.55
C VAL A 68 -1.04 17.99 4.36
N GLU A 69 -0.21 18.13 3.33
CA GLU A 69 -0.60 18.87 2.12
C GLU A 69 -1.67 18.09 1.32
N GLY A 70 -1.51 16.78 1.27
CA GLY A 70 -2.37 15.85 0.54
C GLY A 70 -2.14 15.86 -0.97
N VAL A 71 -2.75 14.89 -1.62
CA VAL A 71 -2.86 14.81 -3.08
C VAL A 71 -4.33 14.96 -3.44
N PRO A 72 -4.69 15.83 -4.41
CA PRO A 72 -6.08 15.95 -4.84
C PRO A 72 -6.62 14.62 -5.38
N ILE A 73 -7.83 14.24 -4.95
CA ILE A 73 -8.41 12.92 -5.24
C ILE A 73 -8.55 12.67 -6.74
N GLU A 74 -8.87 13.71 -7.51
CA GLU A 74 -9.00 13.68 -8.97
C GLU A 74 -7.67 13.42 -9.69
N LYS A 75 -6.52 13.58 -9.02
CA LYS A 75 -5.19 13.32 -9.58
C LYS A 75 -4.66 11.93 -9.27
N ILE A 76 -5.22 11.24 -8.27
CA ILE A 76 -4.71 9.95 -7.78
C ILE A 76 -4.68 8.92 -8.91
N ASP A 77 -5.77 8.75 -9.64
CA ASP A 77 -5.85 7.75 -10.71
C ASP A 77 -4.85 8.03 -11.84
N GLY A 78 -4.67 9.30 -12.20
CA GLY A 78 -3.67 9.72 -13.20
C GLY A 78 -2.25 9.41 -12.75
N ILE A 79 -1.92 9.71 -11.49
CA ILE A 79 -0.63 9.39 -10.88
C ILE A 79 -0.36 7.88 -10.90
N LEU A 80 -1.35 7.07 -10.50
CA LEU A 80 -1.21 5.61 -10.50
C LEU A 80 -1.01 5.06 -11.92
N GLN A 81 -1.69 5.61 -12.92
CA GLN A 81 -1.49 5.25 -14.33
C GLN A 81 -0.10 5.65 -14.85
N GLU A 82 0.36 6.86 -14.53
CA GLU A 82 1.70 7.33 -14.86
C GLU A 82 2.78 6.43 -14.25
N MET A 83 2.61 6.02 -12.99
CA MET A 83 3.52 5.10 -12.30
C MET A 83 3.69 3.79 -13.05
N VAL A 84 2.64 3.21 -13.63
CA VAL A 84 2.77 2.00 -14.46
C VAL A 84 3.73 2.23 -15.63
N GLY A 85 3.62 3.39 -16.29
CA GLY A 85 4.54 3.77 -17.37
C GLY A 85 5.98 3.96 -16.89
N TYR A 86 6.17 4.61 -15.74
CA TYR A 86 7.50 4.89 -15.21
C TYR A 86 8.17 3.67 -14.56
N ASN A 87 7.41 2.72 -14.01
CA ASN A 87 7.93 1.43 -13.50
C ASN A 87 8.67 0.65 -14.60
N ASN A 88 8.17 0.72 -15.84
CA ASN A 88 8.81 0.10 -17.00
C ASN A 88 10.13 0.77 -17.41
N LYS A 89 10.47 1.93 -16.83
CA LYS A 89 11.72 2.64 -17.08
C LYS A 89 12.82 2.30 -16.07
N LEU A 90 12.53 1.52 -15.03
CA LEU A 90 13.57 0.95 -14.19
C LEU A 90 14.24 -0.23 -14.90
N SER A 91 15.55 -0.36 -14.72
CA SER A 91 16.33 -1.46 -15.26
C SER A 91 17.18 -2.10 -14.16
N PRO A 92 16.95 -3.37 -13.79
CA PRO A 92 15.87 -4.25 -14.24
C PRO A 92 14.47 -3.73 -13.89
N TYR A 93 13.44 -4.34 -14.46
CA TYR A 93 12.05 -3.99 -14.15
C TYR A 93 11.79 -4.06 -12.64
N TYR A 94 11.16 -3.02 -12.10
CA TYR A 94 10.79 -2.92 -10.69
C TYR A 94 9.42 -2.28 -10.56
N MET A 95 8.60 -2.83 -9.65
CA MET A 95 7.25 -2.36 -9.40
C MET A 95 7.03 -2.15 -7.90
N PRO A 96 7.02 -0.90 -7.40
CA PRO A 96 6.66 -0.62 -6.02
C PRO A 96 5.17 -0.87 -5.79
N ARG A 97 4.79 -1.05 -4.53
CA ARG A 97 3.39 -1.22 -4.10
C ARG A 97 2.83 0.13 -3.67
N THR A 98 1.58 0.40 -4.03
CA THR A 98 0.92 1.67 -3.68
C THR A 98 -0.29 1.46 -2.79
N SER A 99 -0.51 2.41 -1.87
CA SER A 99 -1.73 2.55 -1.08
C SER A 99 -2.11 4.02 -0.98
N VAL A 100 -3.41 4.30 -0.95
CA VAL A 100 -3.95 5.65 -0.76
C VAL A 100 -4.61 5.68 0.60
N GLU A 101 -4.19 6.62 1.44
CA GLU A 101 -4.56 6.67 2.85
C GLU A 101 -5.16 8.03 3.21
N ASP A 102 -6.29 8.03 3.91
CA ASP A 102 -6.87 9.24 4.50
C ASP A 102 -6.06 9.69 5.72
N VAL A 103 -5.57 10.93 5.69
CA VAL A 103 -4.83 11.61 6.77
C VAL A 103 -5.25 13.08 6.78
N ASP A 104 -5.64 13.62 7.94
CA ASP A 104 -6.09 15.01 8.10
C ASP A 104 -7.13 15.45 7.05
N GLU A 105 -8.12 14.58 6.78
CA GLU A 105 -9.18 14.80 5.78
C GLU A 105 -8.68 14.93 4.33
N LYS A 106 -7.44 14.50 4.07
CA LYS A 106 -6.78 14.55 2.76
C LYS A 106 -6.26 13.17 2.36
N GLN A 107 -6.06 12.97 1.06
CA GLN A 107 -5.48 11.73 0.52
C GLN A 107 -3.95 11.82 0.53
N VAL A 108 -3.27 10.81 1.06
CA VAL A 108 -1.81 10.64 0.96
C VAL A 108 -1.52 9.38 0.14
N LEU A 109 -0.69 9.50 -0.89
CA LEU A 109 -0.23 8.34 -1.66
C LEU A 109 1.03 7.77 -1.03
N VAL A 110 0.93 6.57 -0.48
CA VAL A 110 2.04 5.81 0.06
C VAL A 110 2.59 4.88 -1.02
N ILE A 111 3.88 5.02 -1.32
CA ILE A 111 4.62 4.14 -2.23
C ILE A 111 5.60 3.31 -1.40
N TRP A 112 5.29 2.04 -1.22
CA TRP A 112 6.16 1.08 -0.56
C TRP A 112 7.10 0.44 -1.57
N CYS A 113 8.40 0.63 -1.34
CA CYS A 113 9.49 0.15 -2.16
C CYS A 113 10.28 -0.92 -1.38
N PRO A 114 9.89 -2.21 -1.44
CA PRO A 114 10.69 -3.27 -0.84
C PRO A 114 12.07 -3.39 -1.52
N ALA A 115 13.07 -3.89 -0.78
CA ALA A 115 14.37 -4.20 -1.35
C ALA A 115 14.22 -5.10 -2.58
N GLY A 116 14.89 -4.73 -3.67
CA GLY A 116 14.84 -5.49 -4.91
C GLY A 116 15.79 -6.68 -4.85
N ILE A 117 15.40 -7.76 -5.52
CA ILE A 117 16.23 -8.99 -5.58
C ILE A 117 17.24 -8.96 -6.73
N ASN A 118 17.00 -8.13 -7.75
CA ASN A 118 17.81 -8.04 -8.97
C ASN A 118 18.65 -6.76 -8.97
N ARG A 119 19.18 -6.38 -7.80
CA ARG A 119 20.06 -5.22 -7.65
C ARG A 119 21.31 -5.39 -8.55
N PRO A 120 21.87 -4.30 -9.10
CA PRO A 120 21.42 -2.93 -8.94
C PRO A 120 20.36 -2.52 -9.97
N TYR A 121 19.48 -1.63 -9.54
CA TYR A 121 18.48 -0.95 -10.36
C TYR A 121 19.02 0.42 -10.79
N SER A 122 18.83 0.75 -12.06
CA SER A 122 18.98 2.09 -12.62
C SER A 122 17.62 2.66 -13.02
N VAL A 123 17.55 3.99 -13.12
CA VAL A 123 16.39 4.71 -13.64
C VAL A 123 16.87 5.95 -14.41
N PRO A 124 16.15 6.40 -15.46
CA PRO A 124 16.43 7.68 -16.09
C PRO A 124 16.37 8.83 -15.07
N GLU A 125 17.32 9.76 -15.15
CA GLU A 125 17.35 10.98 -14.33
C GLU A 125 16.02 11.74 -14.40
N ASN A 126 15.37 11.72 -15.57
CA ASN A 126 14.03 12.23 -15.73
C ASN A 126 13.15 11.20 -16.45
N VAL A 127 12.30 10.53 -15.66
CA VAL A 127 11.34 9.52 -16.15
C VAL A 127 10.25 10.10 -17.05
N THR A 128 10.06 11.42 -17.13
CA THR A 128 9.10 12.01 -18.08
C THR A 128 9.73 12.25 -19.45
N SER A 129 11.06 12.34 -19.53
CA SER A 129 11.79 12.51 -20.79
C SER A 129 11.91 11.19 -21.57
N ARG A 130 12.05 11.31 -22.90
CA ARG A 130 12.36 10.18 -23.81
C ARG A 130 13.86 9.93 -23.93
N THR A 131 14.67 10.97 -23.78
CA THR A 131 16.13 10.93 -23.90
C THR A 131 16.72 11.45 -22.61
N SER A 132 16.86 10.56 -21.63
CA SER A 132 17.44 10.88 -20.33
C SER A 132 18.45 9.81 -19.98
N LYS A 133 19.57 10.23 -19.38
CA LYS A 133 20.63 9.34 -18.95
C LYS A 133 20.19 8.58 -17.71
N GLU A 134 20.53 7.30 -17.65
CA GLU A 134 20.25 6.48 -16.48
C GLU A 134 21.32 6.61 -15.42
N TYR A 135 20.88 6.54 -14.16
CA TYR A 135 21.75 6.52 -13.00
C TYR A 135 21.28 5.47 -11.98
N PHE A 136 22.24 5.00 -11.19
CA PHE A 136 22.01 4.20 -10.01
C PHE A 136 21.87 5.14 -8.82
N TYR A 137 20.77 5.03 -8.08
CA TYR A 137 20.54 5.82 -6.88
C TYR A 137 20.67 4.93 -5.65
N ILE A 138 21.18 5.48 -4.55
CA ILE A 138 21.21 4.84 -3.24
C ILE A 138 20.71 5.80 -2.17
N ARG A 139 20.33 5.27 -1.02
CA ARG A 139 20.07 6.08 0.17
C ARG A 139 21.40 6.46 0.81
N SER A 140 21.52 7.71 1.21
CA SER A 140 22.60 8.23 2.04
C SER A 140 21.96 9.11 3.11
N GLY A 141 21.88 8.58 4.34
CA GLY A 141 21.03 9.16 5.38
C GLY A 141 19.57 9.25 4.91
N THR A 142 18.99 10.45 4.97
CA THR A 142 17.61 10.73 4.55
C THR A 142 17.49 11.18 3.09
N SER A 143 18.56 11.12 2.30
CA SER A 143 18.58 11.60 0.91
C SER A 143 18.88 10.48 -0.09
N SER A 144 18.38 10.66 -1.31
CA SER A 144 18.65 9.76 -2.44
C SER A 144 19.72 10.39 -3.34
N ILE A 145 20.87 9.75 -3.47
CA ILE A 145 22.03 10.27 -4.22
C ILE A 145 22.43 9.34 -5.36
N ILE A 146 23.07 9.89 -6.39
CA ILE A 146 23.66 9.10 -7.47
C ILE A 146 24.89 8.37 -6.93
N ALA A 147 24.92 7.04 -7.06
CA ALA A 147 26.09 6.24 -6.74
C ALA A 147 27.23 6.51 -7.74
N LYS A 148 28.43 6.79 -7.23
CA LYS A 148 29.62 7.13 -8.03
C LYS A 148 30.88 6.57 -7.36
N GLY A 149 31.91 6.31 -8.16
CA GLY A 149 33.19 5.80 -7.67
C GLY A 149 33.00 4.50 -6.89
N GLU A 150 33.70 4.38 -5.75
CA GLU A 150 33.70 3.18 -4.90
C GLU A 150 32.28 2.74 -4.47
N VAL A 151 31.39 3.69 -4.19
CA VAL A 151 30.00 3.41 -3.81
C VAL A 151 29.24 2.67 -4.92
N LEU A 152 29.50 3.03 -6.18
CA LEU A 152 28.89 2.35 -7.32
C LEU A 152 29.47 0.95 -7.53
N ASP A 153 30.76 0.78 -7.25
CA ASP A 153 31.42 -0.52 -7.37
C ASP A 153 30.91 -1.46 -6.27
N GLU A 154 30.77 -1.00 -5.03
CA GLU A 154 30.15 -1.76 -3.94
C GLU A 154 28.69 -2.13 -4.24
N LEU A 155 27.89 -1.19 -4.75
CA LEU A 155 26.51 -1.46 -5.16
C LEU A 155 26.43 -2.56 -6.23
N ARG A 156 27.41 -2.64 -7.14
CA ARG A 156 27.47 -3.71 -8.15
C ARG A 156 27.91 -5.04 -7.55
N GLU A 157 28.70 -5.04 -6.49
CA GLU A 157 29.08 -6.27 -5.80
C GLU A 157 27.90 -6.90 -5.05
N LEU A 158 26.89 -6.12 -4.64
CA LEU A 158 25.67 -6.63 -4.00
C LEU A 158 24.90 -7.65 -4.87
N VAL A 159 25.03 -7.60 -6.21
CA VAL A 159 24.43 -8.58 -7.14
C VAL A 159 24.79 -10.02 -6.76
N SER A 160 26.00 -10.22 -6.21
CA SER A 160 26.56 -11.54 -5.94
C SER A 160 26.05 -12.18 -4.65
N ARG A 161 25.23 -11.46 -3.86
CA ARG A 161 24.83 -11.87 -2.51
C ARG A 161 23.32 -11.71 -2.34
N VAL A 162 22.57 -12.78 -2.55
CA VAL A 162 21.33 -12.97 -1.76
C VAL A 162 21.75 -13.77 -0.52
N PRO A 163 21.81 -13.12 0.66
CA PRO A 163 22.12 -13.80 1.91
C PRO A 163 21.22 -15.01 2.10
N PHE A 164 21.72 -16.07 2.76
CA PHE A 164 20.94 -17.28 2.95
C PHE A 164 19.61 -17.00 3.68
N ASP A 165 19.62 -16.05 4.63
CA ASP A 165 18.46 -15.70 5.45
C ASP A 165 17.37 -14.93 4.69
N GLU A 166 17.69 -14.30 3.56
CA GLU A 166 16.71 -13.59 2.71
C GLU A 166 16.07 -14.51 1.66
N ARG A 167 16.53 -15.76 1.56
CA ARG A 167 15.95 -16.74 0.64
C ARG A 167 14.66 -17.27 1.25
N GLY A 168 13.52 -16.78 0.74
CA GLY A 168 12.22 -17.34 1.09
C GLY A 168 12.17 -18.85 0.81
N ASN A 169 11.53 -19.61 1.69
CA ASN A 169 11.29 -21.03 1.46
C ASN A 169 10.22 -21.20 0.37
N SER A 170 10.60 -21.73 -0.79
CA SER A 170 9.69 -21.98 -1.93
C SER A 170 8.62 -23.03 -1.63
N ASP A 171 8.82 -23.84 -0.60
CA ASP A 171 7.96 -24.98 -0.31
C ASP A 171 6.82 -24.63 0.65
N ILE A 172 6.79 -23.39 1.17
CA ILE A 172 5.77 -22.94 2.14
C ILE A 172 4.36 -22.95 1.51
N GLN A 173 3.40 -23.54 2.23
CA GLN A 173 2.00 -23.61 1.82
C GLN A 173 1.13 -22.71 2.71
N LEU A 174 -0.12 -22.46 2.29
CA LEU A 174 -1.04 -21.61 3.05
C LEU A 174 -1.39 -22.26 4.41
N GLU A 175 -1.40 -23.59 4.47
CA GLU A 175 -1.69 -24.37 5.67
C GLU A 175 -0.58 -24.25 6.74
N ASP A 176 0.63 -23.83 6.34
CA ASP A 176 1.75 -23.59 7.28
C ASP A 176 1.58 -22.26 8.04
N ILE A 177 0.68 -21.38 7.59
CA ILE A 177 0.42 -20.07 8.21
C ILE A 177 -0.71 -20.19 9.24
N SER A 178 -0.38 -20.02 10.52
CA SER A 178 -1.39 -19.96 11.58
C SER A 178 -2.22 -18.68 11.50
N LEU A 179 -3.48 -18.81 11.06
CA LEU A 179 -4.45 -17.71 10.99
C LEU A 179 -4.71 -17.05 12.35
N VAL A 180 -4.56 -17.79 13.45
CA VAL A 180 -4.71 -17.27 14.81
C VAL A 180 -3.59 -16.29 15.14
N LEU A 181 -2.33 -16.68 14.88
CA LEU A 181 -1.17 -15.83 15.13
C LEU A 181 -1.15 -14.61 14.21
N LEU A 182 -1.49 -14.81 12.93
CA LEU A 182 -1.60 -13.70 11.98
C LEU A 182 -2.63 -12.68 12.46
N ARG A 183 -3.81 -13.13 12.89
CA ARG A 183 -4.86 -12.25 13.41
C ARG A 183 -4.41 -11.48 14.65
N ASP A 184 -3.82 -12.18 15.62
CA ASP A 184 -3.34 -11.55 16.86
C ASP A 184 -2.30 -10.47 16.56
N TYR A 185 -1.36 -10.76 15.65
CA TYR A 185 -0.37 -9.79 15.19
C TYR A 185 -1.01 -8.57 14.53
N LEU A 186 -1.92 -8.77 13.56
CA LEU A 186 -2.62 -7.67 12.88
C LEU A 186 -3.40 -6.77 13.86
N VAL A 187 -3.98 -7.36 14.91
CA VAL A 187 -4.62 -6.60 16.00
C VAL A 187 -3.59 -5.81 16.78
N LYS A 188 -2.51 -6.46 17.23
CA LYS A 188 -1.45 -5.88 18.04
C LYS A 188 -0.78 -4.67 17.39
N VAL A 189 -0.53 -4.72 16.08
CA VAL A 189 0.10 -3.62 15.34
C VAL A 189 -0.89 -2.54 14.90
N GLY A 190 -2.18 -2.71 15.17
CA GLY A 190 -3.22 -1.76 14.75
C GLY A 190 -3.40 -1.70 13.23
N SER A 191 -3.16 -2.80 12.52
CA SER A 191 -3.26 -2.84 11.06
C SER A 191 -4.70 -2.62 10.59
N ARG A 192 -4.86 -1.93 9.45
CA ARG A 192 -6.15 -1.81 8.74
C ARG A 192 -6.65 -3.16 8.20
N LEU A 193 -5.77 -4.16 8.08
CA LEU A 193 -6.09 -5.55 7.72
C LEU A 193 -6.65 -6.38 8.88
N ARG A 194 -6.74 -5.81 10.10
CA ARG A 194 -7.35 -6.51 11.22
C ARG A 194 -8.78 -6.92 10.85
N PRO A 195 -9.18 -8.19 11.07
CA PRO A 195 -10.55 -8.60 10.83
C PRO A 195 -11.49 -7.74 11.67
N SER A 196 -12.42 -7.06 11.00
CA SER A 196 -13.54 -6.38 11.63
C SER A 196 -14.25 -7.40 12.51
N GLY A 197 -14.45 -7.07 13.79
CA GLY A 197 -15.16 -7.96 14.71
C GLY A 197 -16.46 -8.41 14.06
N ASN A 198 -16.61 -9.72 13.84
CA ASN A 198 -17.79 -10.30 13.24
C ASN A 198 -18.95 -10.05 14.23
N ASN A 199 -19.74 -8.99 14.01
CA ASN A 199 -21.03 -8.82 14.66
C ASN A 199 -22.00 -9.82 14.04
N ALA A 200 -21.82 -11.10 14.36
CA ALA A 200 -22.91 -12.05 14.38
C ALA A 200 -23.75 -11.73 15.63
N SER A 201 -24.54 -10.65 15.58
CA SER A 201 -25.68 -10.49 16.47
C SER A 201 -26.69 -11.56 16.09
N VAL A 202 -26.57 -12.69 16.78
CA VAL A 202 -27.62 -13.68 16.95
C VAL A 202 -28.90 -12.95 17.38
N LYS A 203 -29.80 -12.72 16.43
CA LYS A 203 -31.22 -12.46 16.72
C LYS A 203 -32.00 -13.69 16.28
N ASN A 204 -32.05 -14.69 17.16
CA ASN A 204 -33.12 -15.67 17.12
C ASN A 204 -34.18 -15.21 18.13
N SER A 205 -35.06 -14.29 17.71
CA SER A 205 -36.24 -13.92 18.49
C SER A 205 -37.36 -14.90 18.16
N ARG A 206 -37.59 -15.83 19.09
CA ARG A 206 -38.88 -16.52 19.21
C ARG A 206 -39.92 -15.53 19.73
N SER A 207 -40.99 -15.30 18.97
CA SER A 207 -42.38 -15.16 19.45
C SER A 207 -43.24 -14.56 18.33
N ASP A 208 -44.20 -15.33 17.81
CA ASP A 208 -45.60 -14.89 17.81
C ASP A 208 -46.48 -16.00 17.23
N GLY A 209 -47.08 -16.76 18.14
CA GLY A 209 -48.41 -17.28 17.90
C GLY A 209 -49.40 -16.16 18.15
N THR A 210 -50.26 -15.86 17.19
CA THR A 210 -51.56 -15.26 17.47
C THR A 210 -52.56 -15.82 16.47
N ILE A 211 -53.45 -16.65 17.00
CA ILE A 211 -54.66 -17.16 16.36
C ILE A 211 -55.77 -16.27 16.92
N HIS A 212 -56.40 -15.42 16.10
CA HIS A 212 -57.85 -15.13 16.13
C HIS A 212 -58.23 -14.00 15.15
N GLY A 213 -59.35 -14.19 14.44
CA GLY A 213 -59.98 -13.18 13.60
C GLY A 213 -61.09 -13.77 12.72
N THR A 214 -62.22 -14.08 13.33
CA THR A 214 -63.49 -14.53 12.72
C THR A 214 -64.21 -13.44 11.91
N GLN A 215 -64.75 -13.86 10.74
CA GLN A 215 -66.03 -13.51 10.07
C GLN A 215 -66.44 -12.02 9.92
N GLY A 216 -66.55 -11.49 8.69
CA GLY A 216 -67.79 -11.38 7.87
C GLY A 216 -67.84 -9.94 7.30
N GLU A 217 -68.38 -9.54 6.14
CA GLU A 217 -69.36 -10.05 5.18
C GLU A 217 -69.34 -9.18 3.88
N SER A 218 -69.72 -9.81 2.74
CA SER A 218 -70.44 -9.29 1.53
C SER A 218 -69.77 -8.19 0.65
N LEU A 219 -69.89 -8.15 -0.70
CA LEU A 219 -71.04 -8.36 -1.60
C LEU A 219 -70.61 -8.77 -3.04
N ALA A 220 -71.37 -9.73 -3.60
CA ALA A 220 -71.97 -9.82 -4.95
C ALA A 220 -71.17 -9.59 -6.26
N SER A 221 -71.17 -10.62 -7.14
CA SER A 221 -71.83 -10.63 -8.49
C SER A 221 -71.49 -11.95 -9.22
N GLN A 222 -72.45 -12.86 -9.37
CA GLN A 222 -73.26 -13.15 -10.57
C GLN A 222 -72.58 -13.94 -11.71
N ARG A 223 -73.23 -15.09 -11.99
CA ARG A 223 -73.43 -15.81 -13.28
C ARG A 223 -72.32 -16.71 -13.80
N GLY A 224 -72.72 -17.97 -14.06
CA GLY A 224 -71.94 -18.95 -14.83
C GLY A 224 -72.45 -20.37 -14.60
N SER A 225 -73.58 -20.69 -15.20
CA SER A 225 -74.28 -21.97 -15.19
C SER A 225 -73.55 -23.09 -15.94
N HIS A 226 -73.69 -24.31 -15.41
CA HIS A 226 -73.94 -25.59 -16.11
C HIS A 226 -72.99 -26.09 -17.22
N ASP A 227 -72.34 -27.22 -16.93
CA ASP A 227 -72.58 -28.58 -17.51
C ASP A 227 -71.25 -29.31 -17.80
N VAL A 228 -70.96 -30.41 -17.08
CA VAL A 228 -71.27 -31.83 -17.35
C VAL A 228 -70.14 -32.53 -18.14
N LEU A 229 -69.66 -33.62 -17.50
CA LEU A 229 -68.67 -34.65 -17.88
C LEU A 229 -67.18 -34.30 -17.74
#